data_AF-A0A6B3BNE5-F1
#
_entry.id   AF-A0A6B3BNE5-F1
#
_cell.length_a   1.000
_cell.length_b   1.000
_cell.length_c   1.000
_cell.angle_alpha   90.00
_cell.angle_beta   90.00
_cell.angle_gamma   90.00
#
_symmetry.space_group_name_H-M   'P 1'
#
loop_
_entity.id
_entity.type
_entity.pdbx_description
1 polymer ?
#
loop_
_entity_poly.entity_id
_entity_poly.type
_entity_poly.pdbx_seq_one_letter_code
_entity_poly.pdbx_strand_id
1 'polypeptide(L)'
;MTEPVAAPRLLPWPSPEGKPCYLVPDPEGGYLSRLADETEAVQLDMGADVLGRARKVLHDPMSPHAEVRYAGVRLAECLSDVLRVAESRGMRLPMSDRGDGQGDDMDDDTEGDEP
;
A
#
# COMPACT_ATOMS: atom_id res chain seq x y z
N MET A 1 -12.54 -0.96 29.80
CA MET A 1 -12.90 -0.94 28.36
C MET A 1 -11.68 -0.41 27.64
N THR A 2 -10.86 -1.28 27.06
CA THR A 2 -9.71 -0.91 26.26
C THR A 2 -10.24 -0.47 24.90
N GLU A 3 -10.16 0.82 24.59
CA GLU A 3 -10.47 1.30 23.24
C GLU A 3 -9.49 0.67 22.24
N PRO A 4 -9.94 0.25 21.05
CA PRO A 4 -9.04 -0.25 20.02
C PRO A 4 -8.11 0.90 19.61
N VAL A 5 -6.84 0.79 20.00
CA VAL A 5 -5.81 1.73 19.55
C VAL A 5 -5.68 1.56 18.04
N ALA A 6 -6.01 2.61 17.29
CA ALA A 6 -5.87 2.62 15.84
C ALA A 6 -4.41 2.31 15.47
N ALA A 7 -4.20 1.38 14.54
CA ALA A 7 -2.87 1.00 14.11
C ALA A 7 -2.11 2.23 13.55
N PRO A 8 -0.80 2.38 13.87
CA PRO A 8 -0.02 3.52 13.40
C PRO A 8 0.04 3.54 11.86
N ARG A 9 -0.27 4.69 11.27
CA ARG A 9 -0.24 4.92 9.82
C ARG A 9 1.17 5.29 9.38
N LEU A 10 1.70 4.58 8.39
CA LEU A 10 2.91 4.99 7.69
C LEU A 10 2.65 6.23 6.83
N LEU A 11 3.48 7.26 6.97
CA LEU A 11 3.37 8.49 6.18
C LEU A 11 4.05 8.36 4.81
N PRO A 12 3.52 8.97 3.75
CA PRO A 12 4.07 8.84 2.38
C PRO A 12 5.40 9.57 2.18
N TRP A 13 5.83 10.39 3.15
CA TRP A 13 7.15 11.01 3.21
C TRP A 13 8.02 10.36 4.30
N PRO A 14 9.34 10.29 4.10
CA PRO A 14 10.27 9.87 5.14
C PRO A 14 10.58 11.03 6.11
N SER A 15 11.34 10.72 7.16
CA SER A 15 11.98 11.75 7.99
C SER A 15 13.07 12.47 7.18
N PRO A 16 13.56 13.63 7.64
CA PRO A 16 14.71 14.30 7.03
C PRO A 16 15.95 13.41 6.89
N GLU A 17 16.10 12.42 7.77
CA GLU A 17 17.17 11.41 7.75
C GLU A 17 16.85 10.18 6.88
N GLY A 18 15.73 10.20 6.15
CA GLY A 18 15.31 9.11 5.26
C GLY A 18 14.63 7.93 5.98
N LYS A 19 14.28 8.05 7.27
CA LYS A 19 13.66 6.95 8.02
C LYS A 19 12.15 6.89 7.81
N PRO A 20 11.51 5.70 7.89
CA PRO A 20 10.06 5.60 7.89
C PRO A 20 9.42 6.44 9.02
N CYS A 21 8.42 7.25 8.67
CA CYS A 21 7.63 8.02 9.64
C CYS A 21 6.24 7.41 9.83
N TYR A 22 5.75 7.45 11.08
CA TYR A 22 4.45 6.93 11.46
C TYR A 22 3.62 7.99 12.20
N LEU A 23 2.32 7.99 11.94
CA LEU A 23 1.31 8.80 12.59
C LEU A 23 0.40 7.88 13.41
N VAL A 24 0.19 8.17 14.69
CA VAL A 24 -0.90 7.55 15.45
C VAL A 24 -2.18 8.33 15.12
N PRO A 25 -3.14 7.73 14.40
CA PRO A 25 -4.31 8.47 13.95
C PRO A 25 -5.31 8.68 15.10
N ASP A 26 -5.90 9.87 15.14
CA ASP A 26 -7.09 10.14 15.94
C ASP A 26 -8.30 9.42 15.33
N PRO A 27 -9.23 8.86 16.14
CA PRO A 27 -10.47 8.24 15.66
C PRO A 27 -11.27 9.06 14.63
N GLU A 28 -11.26 10.40 14.74
CA GLU A 28 -12.02 11.28 13.84
C GLU A 28 -11.29 11.64 12.55
N GLY A 29 -10.01 11.25 12.41
CA GLY A 29 -9.15 11.64 11.32
C GLY A 29 -8.55 13.04 11.50
N GLY A 30 -7.21 13.11 11.51
CA GLY A 30 -6.47 14.36 11.74
C GLY A 30 -6.05 15.10 10.47
N TYR A 31 -5.61 16.34 10.62
CA TYR A 31 -4.99 17.14 9.55
C TYR A 31 -3.84 16.39 8.85
N LEU A 32 -2.99 15.70 9.63
CA LEU A 32 -1.88 14.92 9.09
C LEU A 32 -2.34 13.71 8.26
N SER A 33 -3.48 13.11 8.60
CA SER A 33 -4.06 12.03 7.79
C SER A 33 -4.51 12.55 6.43
N ARG A 34 -5.18 13.71 6.38
CA ARG A 34 -5.58 14.35 5.11
C ARG A 34 -4.38 14.77 4.27
N LEU A 35 -3.37 15.37 4.90
CA LEU A 35 -2.12 15.71 4.22
C LEU A 35 -1.42 14.47 3.64
N ALA A 36 -1.46 13.35 4.37
CA ALA A 36 -0.96 12.07 3.88
C ALA A 36 -1.76 11.59 2.66
N ASP A 37 -3.10 11.65 2.70
CA ASP A 37 -3.93 11.27 1.55
C ASP A 37 -3.67 12.14 0.31
N GLU A 38 -3.55 13.46 0.50
CA GLU A 38 -3.22 14.41 -0.56
C GLU A 38 -1.84 14.13 -1.17
N THR A 39 -0.84 13.86 -0.32
CA THR A 39 0.53 13.55 -0.80
C THR A 39 0.56 12.22 -1.52
N GLU A 40 -0.13 11.19 -1.01
CA GLU A 40 -0.27 9.90 -1.71
C GLU A 40 -0.86 10.11 -3.11
N ALA A 41 -1.91 10.92 -3.25
CA ALA A 41 -2.51 11.24 -4.55
C ALA A 41 -1.52 11.92 -5.50
N VAL A 42 -0.82 12.96 -5.03
CA VAL A 42 0.19 13.69 -5.82
C VAL A 42 1.34 12.77 -6.26
N GLN A 43 1.82 11.88 -5.39
CA GLN A 43 2.86 10.90 -5.74
C GLN A 43 2.41 9.92 -6.82
N LEU A 44 1.16 9.43 -6.74
CA LEU A 44 0.59 8.54 -7.76
C LEU A 44 0.42 9.25 -9.11
N ASP A 45 -0.06 10.49 -9.11
CA ASP A 45 -0.21 11.30 -10.33
C ASP A 45 1.15 11.60 -10.97
N MET A 46 2.14 11.99 -10.18
CA MET A 46 3.52 12.16 -10.66
C MET A 46 4.08 10.88 -11.25
N GLY A 47 3.83 9.73 -10.61
CA GLY A 47 4.24 8.43 -11.12
C GLY A 47 3.61 8.10 -12.46
N ALA A 48 2.32 8.38 -12.64
CA ALA A 48 1.61 8.19 -13.91
C ALA A 48 2.19 9.10 -15.02
N ASP A 49 2.45 10.36 -14.72
CA ASP A 49 3.07 11.32 -15.65
C ASP A 49 4.47 10.90 -16.09
N VAL A 50 5.32 10.52 -15.12
CA VAL A 50 6.68 10.05 -15.39
C VAL A 50 6.66 8.78 -16.21
N LEU A 51 5.78 7.83 -15.90
CA LEU A 51 5.61 6.60 -16.67
C LEU A 51 5.21 6.91 -18.12
N GLY A 52 4.26 7.84 -18.32
CA GLY A 52 3.84 8.27 -19.65
C GLY A 52 4.97 8.87 -20.49
N ARG A 53 5.83 9.69 -19.87
CA ARG A 53 7.01 10.27 -20.54
C ARG A 53 8.09 9.23 -20.82
N ALA A 54 8.40 8.39 -19.84
CA ALA A 54 9.43 7.36 -19.97
C ALA A 54 9.07 6.35 -21.06
N ARG A 55 7.80 5.97 -21.20
CA ARG A 55 7.33 5.10 -22.30
C ARG A 55 7.66 5.66 -23.68
N LYS A 56 7.58 6.98 -23.88
CA LYS A 56 7.92 7.62 -25.16
C LYS A 56 9.42 7.50 -25.45
N VAL A 57 10.26 7.79 -24.46
CA VAL A 57 11.73 7.66 -24.57
C VAL A 57 12.13 6.21 -24.84
N LEU A 58 11.56 5.25 -24.11
CA LEU A 58 11.90 3.83 -24.23
C LEU A 58 11.36 3.18 -25.51
N HIS A 59 10.33 3.75 -26.14
CA HIS A 59 9.79 3.26 -27.41
C HIS A 59 10.65 3.67 -28.61
N ASP A 60 11.36 4.80 -28.54
CA ASP A 60 12.26 5.23 -29.61
C ASP A 60 13.64 4.57 -29.47
N PRO A 61 14.03 3.64 -30.38
CA PRO A 61 15.34 2.98 -30.33
C PRO A 61 16.52 3.94 -30.58
N MET A 62 16.25 5.14 -31.10
CA MET A 62 17.26 6.18 -31.34
C MET A 62 17.39 7.17 -30.18
N SER A 63 16.61 7.00 -29.10
CA SER A 63 16.69 7.85 -27.91
C SER A 63 18.12 7.94 -27.38
N PRO A 64 18.63 9.15 -27.09
CA PRO A 64 19.96 9.31 -26.52
C PRO A 64 20.13 8.55 -25.20
N HIS A 65 21.30 7.94 -24.99
CA HIS A 65 21.60 7.20 -23.76
C HIS A 65 21.37 8.02 -22.47
N ALA A 66 21.64 9.32 -22.51
CA ALA A 66 21.40 10.21 -21.39
C ALA A 66 19.91 10.34 -21.03
N GLU A 67 19.03 10.39 -22.04
CA GLU A 67 17.58 10.47 -21.84
C GLU A 67 17.02 9.16 -21.31
N VAL A 68 17.48 8.03 -21.83
CA VAL A 68 17.11 6.70 -21.31
C VAL A 68 17.55 6.55 -19.86
N ARG A 69 18.78 6.96 -19.53
CA ARG A 69 19.27 6.95 -18.14
C ARG A 69 18.44 7.85 -17.24
N TYR A 70 18.12 9.06 -17.69
CA TYR A 70 17.28 9.99 -16.93
C TYR A 70 15.88 9.42 -16.69
N ALA A 71 15.24 8.85 -17.71
CA ALA A 71 13.95 8.18 -17.58
C ALA A 71 14.01 7.03 -16.56
N GLY A 72 15.08 6.22 -16.57
CA GLY A 72 15.30 5.16 -15.59
C GLY A 72 15.42 5.68 -14.16
N VAL A 73 16.16 6.76 -13.93
CA VAL A 73 16.27 7.39 -12.60
C VAL A 73 14.91 7.89 -12.11
N ARG A 74 14.17 8.63 -12.95
CA ARG A 74 12.85 9.15 -12.58
C ARG A 74 11.83 8.05 -12.32
N LEU A 75 11.87 6.96 -13.09
CA LEU A 75 11.03 5.79 -12.85
C LEU A 75 11.36 5.13 -11.51
N ALA A 76 12.63 4.99 -11.16
CA ALA A 76 13.04 4.39 -9.89
C ALA A 76 12.59 5.22 -8.67
N GLU A 77 12.68 6.55 -8.76
CA GLU A 77 12.19 7.47 -7.75
C GLU A 77 10.67 7.32 -7.56
N CYS A 78 9.88 7.45 -8.64
CA CYS A 78 8.43 7.33 -8.56
C CYS A 78 7.97 5.93 -8.14
N LEU A 79 8.67 4.87 -8.53
CA LEU A 79 8.35 3.51 -8.09
C LEU A 79 8.55 3.35 -6.58
N SER A 80 9.60 3.95 -6.03
CA SER A 80 9.85 3.94 -4.59
C SER A 80 8.71 4.62 -3.83
N ASP A 81 8.23 5.77 -4.33
CA ASP A 81 7.07 6.47 -3.78
C ASP A 81 5.81 5.59 -3.85
N VAL A 82 5.50 5.02 -5.02
CA VAL A 82 4.33 4.14 -5.24
C VAL A 82 4.33 2.93 -4.29
N LEU A 83 5.49 2.28 -4.11
CA LEU A 83 5.63 1.14 -3.19
C LEU A 83 5.34 1.56 -1.75
N ARG A 84 5.80 2.75 -1.34
CA ARG A 84 5.52 3.30 0.00
C ARG A 84 4.04 3.62 0.19
N VAL A 85 3.38 4.19 -0.83
CA VAL A 85 1.92 4.41 -0.81
C VAL A 85 1.17 3.09 -0.70
N ALA A 86 1.58 2.08 -1.46
CA ALA A 86 0.97 0.75 -1.43
C ALA A 86 1.12 0.07 -0.05
N GLU A 87 2.31 0.13 0.53
CA GLU A 87 2.58 -0.38 1.89
C GLU A 87 1.72 0.35 2.94
N SER A 88 1.69 1.69 2.89
CA SER A 88 0.88 2.50 3.80
C SER A 88 -0.61 2.14 3.72
N ARG A 89 -1.15 1.97 2.50
CA ARG A 89 -2.55 1.59 2.29
C ARG A 89 -2.81 0.14 2.74
N GLY A 90 -1.89 -0.78 2.46
CA GLY A 90 -2.00 -2.18 2.85
C GLY A 90 -2.09 -2.37 4.36
N MET A 91 -1.30 -1.62 5.14
CA MET A 91 -1.36 -1.65 6.61
C MET A 91 -2.66 -1.10 7.20
N ARG A 92 -3.45 -0.34 6.42
CA ARG A 92 -4.76 0.19 6.85
C ARG A 92 -5.91 -0.74 6.50
N LEU A 93 -5.69 -1.80 5.73
CA LEU A 93 -6.72 -2.78 5.44
C LEU A 93 -6.99 -3.63 6.70
N PRO A 94 -8.26 -3.96 6.99
CA PRO A 94 -8.54 -4.93 8.04
C PRO A 94 -7.85 -6.25 7.68
N MET A 95 -7.25 -6.92 8.68
CA MET A 95 -6.83 -8.30 8.49
C MET A 95 -8.10 -9.08 8.13
N SER A 96 -8.21 -9.53 6.88
CA SER A 96 -9.22 -10.52 6.54
C SER A 96 -8.91 -11.71 7.44
N ASP A 97 -9.82 -12.00 8.37
CA ASP A 97 -9.77 -13.21 9.17
C ASP A 97 -9.60 -14.37 8.18
N ARG A 98 -8.40 -14.92 8.12
CA ARG A 98 -8.04 -15.95 7.17
C ARG A 98 -8.69 -17.19 7.72
N GLY A 99 -9.99 -17.34 7.43
CA GLY A 99 -10.87 -18.35 8.01
C GLY A 99 -10.11 -19.64 8.24
N ASP A 100 -9.79 -19.87 9.50
CA ASP A 100 -9.36 -21.16 9.98
C ASP A 100 -10.54 -22.06 9.65
N GLY A 101 -10.36 -22.92 8.64
CA GLY A 101 -11.35 -23.89 8.25
C GLY A 101 -11.58 -24.83 9.41
N GLN A 102 -12.52 -24.46 10.28
CA GLN A 102 -13.20 -25.37 11.17
C GLN A 102 -13.95 -26.31 10.22
N GLY A 103 -13.32 -27.44 9.91
CA GLY A 103 -14.06 -28.59 9.40
C GLY A 103 -15.08 -28.89 10.48
N ASP A 104 -16.34 -28.55 10.21
CA ASP A 104 -17.47 -29.03 10.99
C ASP A 104 -17.38 -30.55 10.93
N ASP A 105 -16.92 -31.15 12.03
CA ASP A 105 -17.08 -32.56 12.30
C ASP A 105 -18.60 -32.83 12.23
N MET A 106 -19.03 -33.42 11.11
CA MET A 106 -20.35 -34.04 11.02
C MET A 106 -20.31 -35.26 11.93
N ASP A 107 -20.70 -35.06 13.18
CA ASP A 107 -21.22 -36.13 14.04
C ASP A 107 -22.52 -36.64 13.41
N ASP A 108 -22.42 -37.68 12.58
CA ASP A 108 -23.56 -38.49 12.17
C ASP A 108 -23.77 -39.57 13.23
N ASP A 109 -24.46 -39.19 14.31
CA ASP A 109 -25.06 -40.11 15.27
C ASP A 109 -26.18 -40.89 14.58
N THR A 110 -25.84 -42.04 13.98
CA THR A 110 -26.84 -43.06 13.67
C THR A 110 -26.88 -44.08 14.81
N GLU A 111 -27.67 -43.78 15.85
CA GLU A 111 -28.02 -44.75 16.89
C GLU A 111 -29.41 -45.35 16.62
N GLY A 112 -29.41 -46.61 16.18
CA GLY A 112 -30.32 -47.71 16.50
C GLY A 112 -31.85 -47.58 16.31
N ASP A 113 -32.44 -48.52 15.55
CA ASP A 113 -33.42 -49.44 16.14
C ASP A 113 -33.50 -50.75 15.31
N GLU A 114 -33.11 -51.87 15.94
CA GLU A 114 -33.41 -53.25 15.51
C GLU A 114 -34.68 -53.69 16.24
N PRO A 115 -35.56 -54.49 15.62
CA PRO A 115 -35.37 -55.95 15.71
C PRO A 115 -35.67 -56.76 14.44
#